data_AF-A0A7Y4ZX43-F1
#
_entry.id   AF-A0A7Y4ZX43-F1
#
_cell.length_a   1.000
_cell.length_b   1.000
_cell.length_c   1.000
_cell.angle_alpha   90.00
_cell.angle_beta   90.00
_cell.angle_gamma   90.00
#
_symmetry.space_group_name_H-M   'P 1'
#
loop_
_entity.id
_entity.type
_entity.pdbx_description
1 polymer ?
#
loop_
_entity_poly.entity_id
_entity_poly.type
_entity_poly.pdbx_seq_one_letter_code
_entity_poly.pdbx_strand_id
1 'polypeptide(L)'
;MTSAKNTQSIAAYDNAPYFEKAFRHAVQHSYVDQTRIDAIVDEAATGSVQIADYFGESSHLRKNLEVSMTRMVSLVSLYLEDTTDAELDKASQLLKEKPFRALSRGGSQMLKALYCLPEDDYFGSPRLDSEREFLKKCLSKKLSVTKYRQTLADCERFKKNIDFATLLVKKVGASINQLHEHHAPAEHVIRTALLLLAYGTKKILANKTHPYNEAGLFETFSAIRKEHEFLGDVTCKANFIQELPLAFQDEATSVLSSINKEDIPKIVNQSVTLESAFSDLKDRKYFYIRDQLNEVSRFDQGLAADWFALTGGTEDDILLLTLFLCTAAGVPQKTTLKRNEAKKAVLSIRENGLMQNAVLNLIKKAPHDEVDQLKSLWDDFIDEATPFLLDESDEKLNEVMTYLADRCNIQKPH
;
A
#
# COMPACT_ATOMS: atom_id res chain seq x y z
N MET A 1 -43.10 -41.32 -42.16
CA MET A 1 -41.82 -41.25 -41.45
C MET A 1 -41.66 -39.84 -40.89
N THR A 2 -41.74 -39.81 -39.57
CA THR A 2 -41.40 -38.77 -38.58
C THR A 2 -40.65 -37.53 -39.04
N SER A 3 -41.32 -36.38 -38.89
CA SER A 3 -40.74 -35.05 -38.78
C SER A 3 -40.00 -34.92 -37.45
N ALA A 4 -38.69 -34.69 -37.49
CA ALA A 4 -37.89 -34.41 -36.31
C ALA A 4 -38.11 -32.96 -35.87
N LYS A 5 -38.84 -32.78 -34.76
CA LYS A 5 -38.90 -31.50 -34.04
C LYS A 5 -37.55 -31.22 -33.40
N ASN A 6 -36.85 -30.22 -33.92
CA ASN A 6 -35.61 -29.71 -33.35
C ASN A 6 -35.96 -28.89 -32.10
N THR A 7 -35.67 -29.42 -30.91
CA THR A 7 -35.95 -28.78 -29.63
C THR A 7 -34.74 -27.97 -29.22
N GLN A 8 -34.59 -26.76 -29.75
CA GLN A 8 -33.61 -25.81 -29.23
C GLN A 8 -34.21 -25.15 -27.99
N SER A 9 -33.89 -25.71 -26.81
CA SER A 9 -34.10 -25.06 -25.53
C SER A 9 -33.12 -23.90 -25.42
N ILE A 10 -33.61 -22.69 -25.68
CA ILE A 10 -32.92 -21.45 -25.31
C ILE A 10 -32.97 -21.41 -23.78
N ALA A 11 -31.83 -21.59 -23.12
CA ALA A 11 -31.73 -21.41 -21.67
C ALA A 11 -32.07 -19.94 -21.35
N ALA A 12 -33.32 -19.70 -20.94
CA ALA A 12 -33.75 -18.39 -20.48
C ALA A 12 -32.93 -18.03 -19.24
N TYR A 13 -32.16 -16.94 -19.32
CA TYR A 13 -31.42 -16.44 -18.18
C TYR A 13 -32.41 -15.91 -17.14
N ASP A 14 -32.65 -16.69 -16.09
CA ASP A 14 -33.59 -16.34 -15.03
C ASP A 14 -32.96 -15.31 -14.07
N ASN A 15 -33.30 -14.05 -14.31
CA ASN A 15 -32.93 -12.87 -13.51
C ASN A 15 -33.74 -12.71 -12.22
N ALA A 16 -34.62 -13.66 -11.88
CA ALA A 16 -35.39 -13.57 -10.65
C ALA A 16 -34.47 -13.57 -9.41
N PRO A 17 -34.80 -12.75 -8.38
CA PRO A 17 -34.13 -12.84 -7.08
C PRO A 17 -34.18 -14.26 -6.52
N TYR A 18 -33.17 -14.66 -5.74
CA TYR A 18 -33.11 -16.01 -5.19
C TYR A 18 -34.35 -16.36 -4.33
N PHE A 19 -34.91 -15.39 -3.60
CA PHE A 19 -36.18 -15.56 -2.90
C PHE A 19 -37.31 -16.03 -3.83
N GLU A 20 -37.46 -15.44 -5.01
CA GLU A 20 -38.53 -15.78 -5.95
C GLU A 20 -38.37 -17.21 -6.49
N LYS A 21 -37.13 -17.63 -6.75
CA LYS A 21 -36.80 -19.01 -7.15
C LYS A 21 -37.14 -20.00 -6.04
N ALA A 22 -36.69 -19.73 -4.81
CA ALA A 22 -36.97 -20.55 -3.64
C ALA A 22 -38.48 -20.60 -3.32
N PHE A 23 -39.19 -19.49 -3.45
CA PHE A 23 -40.61 -19.42 -3.19
C PHE A 23 -41.43 -20.21 -4.23
N ARG A 24 -41.12 -20.08 -5.53
CA ARG A 24 -41.74 -20.90 -6.59
C ARG A 24 -41.53 -22.39 -6.32
N HIS A 25 -40.29 -22.77 -5.98
CA HIS A 25 -39.95 -24.14 -5.64
C HIS A 25 -40.75 -24.64 -4.41
N ALA A 26 -40.85 -23.81 -3.37
CA ALA A 26 -41.58 -24.11 -2.15
C ALA A 26 -43.07 -24.34 -2.39
N VAL A 27 -43.71 -23.55 -3.26
CA VAL A 27 -45.11 -23.72 -3.65
C VAL A 27 -45.29 -24.97 -4.50
N GLN A 28 -44.41 -25.21 -5.48
CA GLN A 28 -44.47 -26.39 -6.35
C GLN A 28 -44.38 -27.71 -5.56
N HIS A 29 -43.55 -27.76 -4.52
CA HIS A 29 -43.34 -28.93 -3.68
C HIS A 29 -44.18 -28.93 -2.39
N SER A 30 -45.18 -28.04 -2.29
CA SER A 30 -46.10 -27.94 -1.14
C SER A 30 -45.42 -27.70 0.22
N TYR A 31 -44.24 -27.08 0.23
CA TYR A 31 -43.62 -26.58 1.46
C TYR A 31 -44.33 -25.35 2.01
N VAL A 32 -44.92 -24.53 1.11
CA VAL A 32 -45.65 -23.30 1.43
C VAL A 32 -47.07 -23.43 0.90
N ASP A 33 -48.05 -23.40 1.81
CA ASP A 33 -49.48 -23.42 1.52
C ASP A 33 -50.08 -21.99 1.52
N GLN A 34 -51.38 -21.86 1.21
CA GLN A 34 -52.04 -20.55 1.15
C GLN A 34 -51.95 -19.78 2.48
N THR A 35 -52.12 -20.47 3.62
CA THR A 35 -52.01 -19.84 4.95
C THR A 35 -50.62 -19.26 5.17
N ARG A 36 -49.57 -19.95 4.73
CA ARG A 36 -48.20 -19.44 4.81
C ARG A 36 -47.95 -18.28 3.85
N ILE A 37 -48.55 -18.30 2.66
CA ILE A 37 -48.49 -17.17 1.71
C ILE A 37 -49.09 -15.91 2.34
N ASP A 38 -50.29 -16.02 2.94
CA ASP A 38 -50.97 -14.89 3.57
C ASP A 38 -50.12 -14.31 4.72
N ALA A 39 -49.52 -15.18 5.55
CA ALA A 39 -48.59 -14.76 6.59
C ALA A 39 -47.37 -14.02 6.04
N ILE A 40 -46.77 -14.47 4.94
CA ILE A 40 -45.64 -13.79 4.29
C ILE A 40 -46.06 -12.39 3.80
N VAL A 41 -47.26 -12.23 3.24
CA VAL A 41 -47.78 -10.94 2.77
C VAL A 41 -47.96 -9.95 3.92
N ASP A 42 -48.60 -10.37 5.02
CA ASP A 42 -48.81 -9.53 6.20
C ASP A 42 -47.49 -9.11 6.86
N GLU A 43 -46.55 -10.05 6.96
CA GLU A 43 -45.21 -9.81 7.47
C GLU A 43 -44.41 -8.86 6.57
N ALA A 44 -44.52 -8.99 5.25
CA ALA A 44 -43.86 -8.13 4.27
C ALA A 44 -44.41 -6.69 4.31
N ALA A 45 -45.72 -6.53 4.47
CA ALA A 45 -46.35 -5.22 4.63
C ALA A 45 -45.76 -4.48 5.84
N THR A 46 -45.74 -5.13 7.01
CA THR A 46 -45.14 -4.58 8.23
C THR A 46 -43.65 -4.31 8.07
N GLY A 47 -42.90 -5.25 7.47
CA GLY A 47 -41.46 -5.10 7.25
C GLY A 47 -41.11 -3.94 6.32
N SER A 48 -41.92 -3.68 5.29
CA SER A 48 -41.70 -2.59 4.34
C SER A 48 -41.76 -1.20 5.00
N VAL A 49 -42.70 -0.99 5.94
CA VAL A 49 -42.81 0.25 6.72
C VAL A 49 -41.58 0.44 7.60
N GLN A 50 -41.16 -0.61 8.30
CA GLN A 50 -39.98 -0.56 9.18
C GLN A 50 -38.69 -0.27 8.43
N ILE A 51 -38.53 -0.82 7.23
CA ILE A 51 -37.38 -0.55 6.36
C ILE A 51 -37.42 0.90 5.87
N ALA A 52 -38.58 1.43 5.46
CA ALA A 52 -38.71 2.82 5.03
C ALA A 52 -38.31 3.78 6.17
N ASP A 53 -38.87 3.57 7.37
CA ASP A 53 -38.58 4.36 8.56
C ASP A 53 -37.09 4.27 8.96
N TYR A 54 -36.48 3.07 8.88
CA TYR A 54 -35.06 2.87 9.17
C TYR A 54 -34.16 3.74 8.29
N PHE A 55 -34.50 3.92 7.01
CA PHE A 55 -33.75 4.74 6.06
C PHE A 55 -34.18 6.22 6.05
N GLY A 56 -35.10 6.63 6.94
CA GLY A 56 -35.61 8.00 7.01
C GLY A 56 -36.48 8.39 5.81
N GLU A 57 -37.04 7.41 5.09
CA GLU A 57 -37.93 7.63 3.96
C GLU A 57 -39.38 7.64 4.47
N SER A 58 -40.22 8.57 3.98
CA SER A 58 -41.64 8.63 4.40
C SER A 58 -42.37 7.34 4.03
N SER A 59 -42.82 6.60 5.05
CA SER A 59 -43.58 5.34 4.92
C SER A 59 -45.01 5.54 4.39
N HIS A 60 -45.46 6.79 4.28
CA HIS A 60 -46.76 7.14 3.65
C HIS A 60 -46.69 7.25 2.13
N LEU A 61 -45.48 7.31 1.55
CA LEU A 61 -45.30 7.37 0.10
C LEU A 61 -45.19 5.96 -0.48
N ARG A 62 -46.13 5.61 -1.37
CA ARG A 62 -46.14 4.32 -2.09
C ARG A 62 -44.78 3.98 -2.71
N LYS A 63 -44.12 4.96 -3.35
CA LYS A 63 -42.79 4.78 -3.97
C LYS A 63 -41.74 4.29 -2.96
N ASN A 64 -41.76 4.82 -1.73
CA ASN A 64 -40.80 4.44 -0.69
C ASN A 64 -41.08 3.03 -0.15
N LEU A 65 -42.37 2.66 -0.05
CA LEU A 65 -42.77 1.31 0.31
C LEU A 65 -42.36 0.29 -0.75
N GLU A 66 -42.54 0.59 -2.05
CA GLU A 66 -42.09 -0.27 -3.16
C GLU A 66 -40.56 -0.48 -3.17
N VAL A 67 -39.79 0.58 -2.90
CA VAL A 67 -38.33 0.48 -2.71
C VAL A 67 -38.02 -0.39 -1.49
N SER A 68 -38.74 -0.21 -0.39
CA SER A 68 -38.52 -0.98 0.85
C SER A 68 -38.88 -2.45 0.70
N MET A 69 -39.92 -2.79 -0.08
CA MET A 69 -40.22 -4.18 -0.47
C MET A 69 -39.07 -4.78 -1.30
N THR A 70 -38.52 -4.02 -2.25
CA THR A 70 -37.37 -4.47 -3.05
C THR A 70 -36.14 -4.73 -2.17
N ARG A 71 -35.88 -3.86 -1.18
CA ARG A 71 -34.83 -4.05 -0.17
C ARG A 71 -35.10 -5.30 0.66
N MET A 72 -36.34 -5.52 1.09
CA MET A 72 -36.73 -6.70 1.88
C MET A 72 -36.49 -8.01 1.11
N VAL A 73 -36.91 -8.07 -0.16
CA VAL A 73 -36.65 -9.21 -1.05
C VAL A 73 -35.14 -9.43 -1.24
N SER A 74 -34.36 -8.36 -1.38
CA SER A 74 -32.90 -8.46 -1.52
C SER A 74 -32.24 -9.04 -0.25
N LEU A 75 -32.66 -8.58 0.93
CA LEU A 75 -32.17 -9.10 2.22
C LEU A 75 -32.52 -10.59 2.41
N VAL A 76 -33.77 -10.96 2.12
CA VAL A 76 -34.21 -12.37 2.22
C VAL A 76 -33.49 -13.24 1.21
N SER A 77 -33.31 -12.77 -0.02
CA SER A 77 -32.57 -13.49 -1.06
C SER A 77 -31.14 -13.74 -0.63
N LEU A 78 -30.43 -12.71 -0.16
CA LEU A 78 -29.05 -12.84 0.33
C LEU A 78 -28.95 -13.87 1.46
N TYR A 79 -29.84 -13.79 2.46
CA TYR A 79 -29.82 -14.69 3.61
C TYR A 79 -30.10 -16.14 3.21
N LEU A 80 -31.13 -16.37 2.40
CA LEU A 80 -31.47 -17.72 1.94
C LEU A 80 -30.33 -18.30 1.12
N GLU A 81 -29.85 -17.57 0.11
CA GLU A 81 -28.83 -18.06 -0.81
C GLU A 81 -27.52 -18.39 -0.09
N ASP A 82 -27.12 -17.56 0.88
CA ASP A 82 -25.90 -17.77 1.65
C ASP A 82 -26.02 -18.93 2.65
N THR A 83 -27.14 -19.02 3.38
CA THR A 83 -27.32 -20.03 4.43
C THR A 83 -27.63 -21.42 3.90
N THR A 84 -28.12 -21.52 2.67
CA THR A 84 -28.48 -22.81 2.05
C THR A 84 -27.56 -23.23 0.92
N ASP A 85 -26.44 -22.52 0.71
CA ASP A 85 -25.52 -22.74 -0.41
C ASP A 85 -26.23 -22.81 -1.77
N ALA A 86 -27.21 -21.92 -1.94
CA ALA A 86 -28.10 -21.87 -3.10
C ALA A 86 -28.94 -23.13 -3.37
N GLU A 87 -29.05 -24.08 -2.43
CA GLU A 87 -29.95 -25.24 -2.54
C GLU A 87 -31.43 -24.87 -2.32
N LEU A 88 -32.26 -25.04 -3.36
CA LEU A 88 -33.67 -24.61 -3.35
C LEU A 88 -34.55 -25.38 -2.37
N ASP A 89 -34.31 -26.68 -2.17
CA ASP A 89 -35.04 -27.49 -1.19
C ASP A 89 -34.83 -26.98 0.24
N LYS A 90 -33.58 -26.77 0.64
CA LYS A 90 -33.22 -26.20 1.95
C LYS A 90 -33.80 -24.80 2.11
N ALA A 91 -33.73 -23.95 1.08
CA ALA A 91 -34.30 -22.62 1.11
C ALA A 91 -35.84 -22.64 1.26
N SER A 92 -36.49 -23.59 0.59
CA SER A 92 -37.94 -23.83 0.69
C SER A 92 -38.34 -24.29 2.09
N GLN A 93 -37.57 -25.18 2.69
CA GLN A 93 -37.75 -25.60 4.08
C GLN A 93 -37.57 -24.42 5.05
N LEU A 94 -36.56 -23.57 4.83
CA LEU A 94 -36.35 -22.39 5.67
C LEU A 94 -37.49 -21.36 5.56
N LEU A 95 -38.06 -21.18 4.36
CA LEU A 95 -39.23 -20.33 4.12
C LEU A 95 -40.49 -20.83 4.85
N LYS A 96 -40.64 -22.15 4.93
CA LYS A 96 -41.70 -22.81 5.72
C LYS A 96 -41.51 -22.58 7.21
N GLU A 97 -40.30 -22.76 7.71
CA GLU A 97 -40.01 -22.79 9.16
C GLU A 97 -39.88 -21.40 9.80
N LYS A 98 -39.36 -20.41 9.08
CA LYS A 98 -39.03 -19.11 9.66
C LYS A 98 -39.93 -17.98 9.14
N PRO A 99 -40.44 -17.09 10.02
CA PRO A 99 -41.13 -15.87 9.61
C PRO A 99 -40.32 -15.08 8.56
N PHE A 100 -40.99 -14.54 7.55
CA PHE A 100 -40.37 -13.75 6.49
C PHE A 100 -39.56 -12.56 7.02
N ARG A 101 -40.04 -11.92 8.09
CA ARG A 101 -39.30 -10.84 8.78
C ARG A 101 -38.02 -11.34 9.45
N ALA A 102 -37.99 -12.57 9.95
CA ALA A 102 -36.78 -13.15 10.53
C ALA A 102 -35.71 -13.41 9.45
N LEU A 103 -36.12 -13.87 8.28
CA LEU A 103 -35.24 -14.04 7.12
C LEU A 103 -34.66 -12.68 6.66
N SER A 104 -35.51 -11.65 6.56
CA SER A 104 -35.06 -10.29 6.21
C SER A 104 -34.08 -9.73 7.25
N ARG A 105 -34.34 -9.96 8.54
CA ARG A 105 -33.43 -9.58 9.63
C ARG A 105 -32.10 -10.31 9.53
N GLY A 106 -32.09 -11.59 9.17
CA GLY A 106 -30.87 -12.37 8.95
C GLY A 106 -29.96 -11.72 7.91
N GLY A 107 -30.52 -11.35 6.75
CA GLY A 107 -29.76 -10.63 5.71
C GLY A 107 -29.26 -9.27 6.18
N SER A 108 -30.03 -8.56 7.01
CA SER A 108 -29.59 -7.27 7.57
C SER A 108 -28.43 -7.45 8.56
N GLN A 109 -28.48 -8.49 9.40
CA GLN A 109 -27.41 -8.82 10.34
C GLN A 109 -26.13 -9.21 9.61
N MET A 110 -26.22 -9.97 8.51
CA MET A 110 -25.06 -10.30 7.67
C MET A 110 -24.36 -9.05 7.13
N LEU A 111 -25.12 -8.08 6.63
CA LEU A 111 -24.54 -6.83 6.13
C LEU A 111 -24.00 -5.93 7.26
N LYS A 112 -24.65 -5.90 8.43
CA LYS A 112 -24.12 -5.19 9.61
C LYS A 112 -22.84 -5.83 10.14
N ALA A 113 -22.76 -7.15 10.14
CA ALA A 113 -21.53 -7.87 10.49
C ALA A 113 -20.40 -7.51 9.52
N LEU A 114 -20.69 -7.48 8.22
CA LEU A 114 -19.74 -7.02 7.20
C LEU A 114 -19.29 -5.57 7.44
N TYR A 115 -20.21 -4.67 7.81
CA TYR A 115 -19.90 -3.28 8.14
C TYR A 115 -18.93 -3.13 9.33
N CYS A 116 -19.00 -4.04 10.31
CA CYS A 116 -18.14 -4.03 11.49
C CYS A 116 -16.70 -4.50 11.21
N LEU A 117 -16.45 -5.10 10.04
CA LEU A 117 -15.11 -5.52 9.64
C LEU A 117 -14.35 -4.36 8.96
N PRO A 118 -13.01 -4.38 8.95
CA PRO A 118 -12.21 -3.39 8.24
C PRO A 118 -12.37 -3.53 6.71
N GLU A 119 -12.25 -2.40 5.99
CA GLU A 119 -12.36 -2.36 4.52
C GLU A 119 -11.03 -2.58 3.80
N ASP A 120 -9.93 -2.41 4.52
CA ASP A 120 -8.56 -2.59 4.07
C ASP A 120 -7.71 -3.08 5.26
N ASP A 121 -6.45 -3.40 5.00
CA ASP A 121 -5.49 -3.83 6.01
C ASP A 121 -4.60 -2.70 6.53
N TYR A 122 -5.11 -1.46 6.57
CA TYR A 122 -4.40 -0.30 7.09
C TYR A 122 -4.87 0.04 8.51
N PHE A 123 -3.91 0.35 9.38
CA PHE A 123 -4.20 0.83 10.73
C PHE A 123 -4.84 2.22 10.66
N GLY A 124 -5.99 2.40 11.31
CA GLY A 124 -6.59 3.74 11.44
C GLY A 124 -7.36 4.22 10.21
N SER A 125 -7.52 3.37 9.19
CA SER A 125 -8.38 3.68 8.04
C SER A 125 -9.78 4.10 8.50
N PRO A 126 -10.20 5.33 8.20
CA PRO A 126 -11.51 5.81 8.59
C PRO A 126 -12.57 5.21 7.68
N ARG A 127 -13.65 4.71 8.29
CA ARG A 127 -14.86 4.36 7.54
C ARG A 127 -15.68 5.63 7.34
N LEU A 128 -15.76 6.09 6.09
CA LEU A 128 -16.47 7.34 5.74
C LEU A 128 -18.00 7.16 5.72
N ASP A 129 -18.48 6.01 5.27
CA ASP A 129 -19.92 5.70 5.18
C ASP A 129 -20.48 5.35 6.58
N SER A 130 -21.63 5.95 6.94
CA SER A 130 -22.41 5.46 8.09
C SER A 130 -22.99 4.06 7.82
N GLU A 131 -23.33 3.31 8.88
CA GLU A 131 -23.95 1.97 8.73
C GLU A 131 -25.19 2.02 7.82
N ARG A 132 -26.00 3.08 7.99
CA ARG A 132 -27.20 3.29 7.19
C ARG A 132 -26.88 3.51 5.71
N GLU A 133 -25.86 4.31 5.39
CA GLU A 133 -25.46 4.57 4.00
C GLU A 133 -24.86 3.33 3.34
N PHE A 134 -24.02 2.59 4.06
CA PHE A 134 -23.47 1.31 3.63
C PHE A 134 -24.58 0.32 3.28
N LEU A 135 -25.54 0.10 4.20
CA LEU A 135 -26.67 -0.80 3.95
C LEU A 135 -27.50 -0.35 2.74
N LYS A 136 -27.74 0.97 2.61
CA LYS A 136 -28.48 1.53 1.48
C LYS A 136 -27.77 1.25 0.15
N LYS A 137 -26.44 1.36 0.11
CA LYS A 137 -25.58 1.08 -1.06
C LYS A 137 -25.56 -0.40 -1.43
N CYS A 138 -25.45 -1.31 -0.47
CA CYS A 138 -25.53 -2.76 -0.71
C CYS A 138 -26.88 -3.16 -1.30
N LEU A 139 -27.97 -2.60 -0.77
CA LEU A 139 -29.33 -2.96 -1.17
C LEU A 139 -29.75 -2.30 -2.49
N SER A 140 -29.32 -1.07 -2.78
CA SER A 140 -29.61 -0.42 -4.06
C SER A 140 -28.94 -1.11 -5.24
N LYS A 141 -27.73 -1.67 -5.01
CA LYS A 141 -26.97 -2.43 -6.01
C LYS A 141 -27.39 -3.90 -6.12
N LYS A 142 -28.35 -4.37 -5.29
CA LYS A 142 -28.74 -5.79 -5.18
C LYS A 142 -27.51 -6.70 -5.06
N LEU A 143 -26.70 -6.48 -4.02
CA LEU A 143 -25.48 -7.25 -3.76
C LEU A 143 -25.75 -8.76 -3.89
N SER A 144 -25.05 -9.42 -4.81
CA SER A 144 -25.15 -10.87 -5.00
C SER A 144 -24.46 -11.63 -3.87
N VAL A 145 -24.88 -12.88 -3.62
CA VAL A 145 -24.22 -13.73 -2.61
C VAL A 145 -22.74 -13.93 -2.94
N THR A 146 -22.38 -14.08 -4.21
CA THR A 146 -20.99 -14.26 -4.64
C THR A 146 -20.16 -13.05 -4.26
N LYS A 147 -20.67 -11.83 -4.50
CA LYS A 147 -19.93 -10.62 -4.17
C LYS A 147 -19.89 -10.40 -2.66
N TYR A 148 -20.97 -10.72 -1.95
CA TYR A 148 -20.99 -10.70 -0.48
C TYR A 148 -19.91 -11.62 0.11
N ARG A 149 -19.87 -12.90 -0.30
CA ARG A 149 -18.89 -13.89 0.17
C ARG A 149 -17.45 -13.47 -0.12
N GLN A 150 -17.19 -12.93 -1.31
CA GLN A 150 -15.87 -12.38 -1.66
C GLN A 150 -15.48 -11.22 -0.74
N THR A 151 -16.36 -10.22 -0.59
CA THR A 151 -16.08 -9.07 0.27
C THR A 151 -15.93 -9.47 1.74
N LEU A 152 -16.73 -10.42 2.23
CA LEU A 152 -16.58 -10.97 3.57
C LEU A 152 -15.20 -11.62 3.76
N ALA A 153 -14.79 -12.48 2.83
CA ALA A 153 -13.48 -13.14 2.89
C ALA A 153 -12.32 -12.14 2.84
N ASP A 154 -12.41 -11.09 2.01
CA ASP A 154 -11.42 -10.01 1.97
C ASP A 154 -11.35 -9.26 3.32
N CYS A 155 -12.50 -8.84 3.85
CA CYS A 155 -12.61 -8.15 5.15
C CYS A 155 -12.10 -9.01 6.32
N GLU A 156 -12.38 -10.31 6.32
CA GLU A 156 -11.86 -11.26 7.31
C GLU A 156 -10.35 -11.40 7.22
N ARG A 157 -9.78 -11.45 6.01
CA ARG A 157 -8.33 -11.43 5.79
C ARG A 157 -7.70 -10.14 6.32
N PHE A 158 -8.28 -8.99 6.01
CA PHE A 158 -7.80 -7.70 6.51
C PHE A 158 -7.80 -7.64 8.04
N LYS A 159 -8.90 -8.09 8.66
CA LYS A 159 -8.98 -8.20 10.12
C LYS A 159 -7.90 -9.10 10.69
N LYS A 160 -7.68 -10.27 10.08
CA LYS A 160 -6.63 -11.21 10.51
C LYS A 160 -5.25 -10.57 10.44
N ASN A 161 -4.93 -9.85 9.35
CA ASN A 161 -3.65 -9.16 9.19
C ASN A 161 -3.46 -8.07 10.25
N ILE A 162 -4.48 -7.23 10.49
CA ILE A 162 -4.43 -6.18 11.53
C ILE A 162 -4.25 -6.80 12.92
N ASP A 163 -4.97 -7.87 13.24
CA ASP A 163 -4.87 -8.57 14.52
C ASP A 163 -3.45 -9.18 14.69
N PHE A 164 -2.87 -9.75 13.63
CA PHE A 164 -1.51 -10.31 13.64
C PHE A 164 -0.44 -9.22 13.82
N ALA A 165 -0.52 -8.16 13.03
CA ALA A 165 0.36 -6.99 13.14
C ALA A 165 0.31 -6.41 14.56
N THR A 166 -0.90 -6.23 15.12
CA THR A 166 -1.13 -5.74 16.48
C THR A 166 -0.43 -6.61 17.53
N LEU A 167 -0.50 -7.93 17.38
CA LEU A 167 0.16 -8.87 18.28
C LEU A 167 1.69 -8.72 18.24
N LEU A 168 2.27 -8.67 17.04
CA LEU A 168 3.71 -8.54 16.85
C LEU A 168 4.25 -7.21 17.39
N VAL A 169 3.53 -6.11 17.14
CA VAL A 169 3.85 -4.77 17.64
C VAL A 169 3.92 -4.76 19.17
N LYS A 170 2.96 -5.41 19.83
CA LYS A 170 2.98 -5.57 21.30
C LYS A 170 4.18 -6.39 21.76
N LYS A 171 4.57 -7.45 21.03
CA LYS A 171 5.77 -8.25 21.37
C LYS A 171 7.07 -7.45 21.20
N VAL A 172 7.16 -6.60 20.18
CA VAL A 172 8.31 -5.69 19.96
C VAL A 172 8.32 -4.56 21.00
N GLY A 173 7.19 -4.29 21.67
CA GLY A 173 7.07 -3.29 22.72
C GLY A 173 6.76 -1.88 22.20
N ALA A 174 6.16 -1.76 21.02
CA ALA A 174 5.78 -0.47 20.43
C ALA A 174 4.30 -0.12 20.67
N SER A 175 3.96 1.16 20.46
CA SER A 175 2.60 1.67 20.59
C SER A 175 1.79 1.47 19.30
N ILE A 176 0.60 0.92 19.43
CA ILE A 176 -0.34 0.76 18.30
C ILE A 176 -0.91 2.11 17.85
N ASN A 177 -1.02 3.09 18.77
CA ASN A 177 -1.56 4.41 18.43
C ASN A 177 -0.73 5.10 17.34
N GLN A 178 0.59 4.91 17.36
CA GLN A 178 1.48 5.45 16.31
C GLN A 178 1.16 4.83 14.95
N LEU A 179 0.80 3.54 14.90
CA LEU A 179 0.42 2.91 13.63
C LEU A 179 -0.89 3.48 13.08
N HIS A 180 -1.85 3.80 13.96
CA HIS A 180 -3.09 4.48 13.58
C HIS A 180 -2.83 5.90 13.07
N GLU A 181 -2.00 6.68 13.75
CA GLU A 181 -1.64 8.05 13.34
C GLU A 181 -0.96 8.08 11.96
N HIS A 182 -0.11 7.08 11.68
CA HIS A 182 0.65 6.97 10.45
C HIS A 182 -0.05 6.19 9.32
N HIS A 183 -1.29 5.75 9.52
CA HIS A 183 -2.04 4.93 8.56
C HIS A 183 -1.20 3.74 8.04
N ALA A 184 -0.61 2.99 8.96
CA ALA A 184 0.38 1.97 8.61
C ALA A 184 -0.27 0.76 7.90
N PRO A 185 0.30 0.25 6.79
CA PRO A 185 -0.16 -1.01 6.20
C PRO A 185 0.26 -2.20 7.08
N ALA A 186 -0.68 -3.08 7.41
CA ALA A 186 -0.44 -4.21 8.32
C ALA A 186 0.63 -5.17 7.80
N GLU A 187 0.69 -5.42 6.49
CA GLU A 187 1.69 -6.29 5.87
C GLU A 187 3.12 -5.80 6.15
N HIS A 188 3.39 -4.50 5.94
CA HIS A 188 4.72 -3.93 6.19
C HIS A 188 5.05 -3.91 7.68
N VAL A 189 4.05 -3.68 8.55
CA VAL A 189 4.22 -3.74 10.01
C VAL A 189 4.59 -5.15 10.46
N ILE A 190 3.90 -6.19 9.94
CA ILE A 190 4.21 -7.60 10.21
C ILE A 190 5.65 -7.90 9.80
N ARG A 191 6.02 -7.53 8.57
CA ARG A 191 7.36 -7.82 8.03
C ARG A 191 8.46 -7.14 8.85
N THR A 192 8.31 -5.86 9.18
CA THR A 192 9.26 -5.14 10.05
C THR A 192 9.34 -5.77 11.44
N ALA A 193 8.21 -6.09 12.06
CA ALA A 193 8.21 -6.66 13.40
C ALA A 193 8.93 -8.02 13.45
N LEU A 194 8.68 -8.88 12.44
CA LEU A 194 9.34 -10.17 12.33
C LEU A 194 10.84 -10.03 12.07
N LEU A 195 11.26 -9.10 11.22
CA LEU A 195 12.68 -8.79 11.01
C LEU A 195 13.35 -8.36 12.32
N LEU A 196 12.72 -7.45 13.08
CA LEU A 196 13.24 -6.97 14.37
C LEU A 196 13.32 -8.09 15.41
N LEU A 197 12.33 -8.98 15.48
CA LEU A 197 12.33 -10.09 16.42
C LEU A 197 13.38 -11.17 16.06
N ALA A 198 13.55 -11.45 14.77
CA ALA A 198 14.47 -12.48 14.29
C ALA A 198 15.94 -12.03 14.26
N TYR A 199 16.19 -10.76 13.90
CA TYR A 199 17.53 -10.24 13.61
C TYR A 199 17.92 -9.02 14.44
N GLY A 200 16.97 -8.37 15.10
CA GLY A 200 17.22 -7.17 15.90
C GLY A 200 18.19 -7.42 17.05
N THR A 201 18.98 -6.39 17.37
CA THR A 201 19.85 -6.44 18.55
C THR A 201 19.04 -6.25 19.83
N LYS A 202 19.52 -6.81 20.95
CA LYS A 202 18.90 -6.58 22.27
C LYS A 202 18.81 -5.09 22.61
N LYS A 203 19.76 -4.27 22.12
CA LYS A 203 19.76 -2.82 22.31
C LYS A 203 18.58 -2.17 21.60
N ILE A 204 18.31 -2.53 20.33
CA ILE A 204 17.18 -2.00 19.56
C ILE A 204 15.85 -2.37 20.23
N LEU A 205 15.70 -3.63 20.65
CA LEU A 205 14.49 -4.10 21.34
C LEU A 205 14.33 -3.52 22.76
N ALA A 206 15.43 -3.18 23.44
CA ALA A 206 15.43 -2.56 24.77
C ALA A 206 15.27 -1.04 24.74
N ASN A 207 15.59 -0.39 23.62
CA ASN A 207 15.37 1.04 23.42
C ASN A 207 13.86 1.26 23.15
N LYS A 208 13.08 1.26 24.23
CA LYS A 208 11.61 1.40 24.26
C LYS A 208 11.08 2.69 23.62
N THR A 209 11.97 3.56 23.16
CA THR A 209 11.60 4.85 22.62
C THR A 209 10.94 4.71 21.25
N HIS A 210 11.50 4.02 20.24
CA HIS A 210 10.80 3.82 18.95
C HIS A 210 11.40 2.65 18.14
N PRO A 211 10.90 1.40 18.24
CA PRO A 211 11.42 0.28 17.43
C PRO A 211 11.07 0.40 15.94
N TYR A 212 10.06 1.20 15.59
CA TYR A 212 9.67 1.52 14.21
C TYR A 212 10.24 2.87 13.75
N ASN A 213 11.49 3.19 14.08
CA ASN A 213 12.18 4.33 13.50
C ASN A 213 13.07 3.88 12.34
N GLU A 214 13.31 4.79 11.38
CA GLU A 214 14.13 4.50 10.21
C GLU A 214 15.55 4.06 10.60
N ALA A 215 16.15 4.76 11.57
CA ALA A 215 17.47 4.44 12.09
C ALA A 215 17.57 3.03 12.69
N GLY A 216 16.56 2.58 13.44
CA GLY A 216 16.55 1.24 14.06
C GLY A 216 16.37 0.12 13.03
N LEU A 217 15.62 0.37 11.96
CA LEU A 217 15.54 -0.54 10.82
C LEU A 217 16.90 -0.63 10.12
N PHE A 218 17.56 0.50 9.87
CA PHE A 218 18.90 0.53 9.27
C PHE A 218 19.96 -0.14 10.17
N GLU A 219 19.91 0.08 11.49
CA GLU A 219 20.78 -0.63 12.44
C GLU A 219 20.58 -2.15 12.40
N THR A 220 19.35 -2.61 12.17
CA THR A 220 19.05 -4.04 12.01
C THR A 220 19.68 -4.58 10.72
N PHE A 221 19.56 -3.86 9.60
CA PHE A 221 20.22 -4.22 8.34
C PHE A 221 21.75 -4.24 8.49
N SER A 222 22.30 -3.25 9.21
CA SER A 222 23.73 -3.17 9.52
C SER A 222 24.20 -4.36 10.35
N ALA A 223 23.41 -4.78 11.35
CA ALA A 223 23.73 -5.95 12.17
C ALA A 223 23.74 -7.24 11.35
N ILE A 224 22.74 -7.42 10.47
CA ILE A 224 22.66 -8.55 9.54
C ILE A 224 23.90 -8.61 8.63
N ARG A 225 24.26 -7.50 7.98
CA ARG A 225 25.43 -7.45 7.07
C ARG A 225 26.73 -7.74 7.82
N LYS A 226 26.92 -7.17 9.01
CA LYS A 226 28.10 -7.42 9.86
C LYS A 226 28.20 -8.87 10.35
N GLU A 227 27.08 -9.48 10.72
CA GLU A 227 27.05 -10.89 11.12
C GLU A 227 27.48 -11.79 9.95
N HIS A 228 26.93 -11.55 8.76
CA HIS A 228 27.33 -12.27 7.55
C HIS A 228 28.81 -12.05 7.19
N GLU A 229 29.34 -10.83 7.30
CA GLU A 229 30.76 -10.54 7.09
C GLU A 229 31.67 -11.33 8.03
N PHE A 230 31.24 -11.53 9.28
CA PHE A 230 32.04 -12.21 10.30
C PHE A 230 31.88 -13.75 10.26
N LEU A 231 30.67 -14.26 10.03
CA LEU A 231 30.35 -15.69 10.12
C LEU A 231 30.20 -16.38 8.76
N GLY A 232 29.99 -15.63 7.68
CA GLY A 232 29.63 -16.17 6.36
C GLY A 232 28.17 -16.60 6.23
N ASP A 233 27.34 -16.41 7.27
CA ASP A 233 25.92 -16.71 7.30
C ASP A 233 25.21 -15.79 8.32
N VAL A 234 23.87 -15.74 8.30
CA VAL A 234 23.05 -14.92 9.21
C VAL A 234 22.12 -15.81 10.02
N THR A 235 22.19 -15.70 11.35
CA THR A 235 21.39 -16.52 12.25
C THR A 235 19.98 -15.95 12.44
N CYS A 236 18.95 -16.68 11.98
CA CYS A 236 17.55 -16.34 12.25
C CYS A 236 17.10 -16.82 13.65
N LYS A 237 16.70 -15.89 14.54
CA LYS A 237 16.18 -16.23 15.88
C LYS A 237 14.66 -16.44 15.84
N ALA A 238 14.22 -17.64 15.44
CA ALA A 238 12.80 -17.95 15.25
C ALA A 238 12.05 -18.47 16.51
N ASN A 239 12.70 -18.55 17.69
CA ASN A 239 12.10 -19.17 18.87
C ASN A 239 10.80 -18.51 19.34
N PHE A 240 10.65 -17.20 19.11
CA PHE A 240 9.46 -16.45 19.49
C PHE A 240 8.18 -16.90 18.76
N ILE A 241 8.30 -17.62 17.63
CA ILE A 241 7.15 -18.12 16.86
C ILE A 241 6.34 -19.11 17.69
N GLN A 242 7.01 -19.92 18.51
CA GLN A 242 6.35 -20.91 19.37
C GLN A 242 5.47 -20.24 20.45
N GLU A 243 5.73 -18.97 20.76
CA GLU A 243 4.93 -18.16 21.68
C GLU A 243 3.77 -17.42 21.00
N LEU A 244 3.68 -17.47 19.66
CA LEU A 244 2.56 -16.90 18.93
C LEU A 244 1.35 -17.85 18.98
N PRO A 245 0.12 -17.34 18.94
CA PRO A 245 -1.07 -18.16 18.76
C PRO A 245 -0.94 -19.03 17.51
N LEU A 246 -1.40 -20.29 17.58
CA LEU A 246 -1.31 -21.28 16.49
C LEU A 246 -1.79 -20.74 15.14
N ALA A 247 -2.84 -19.92 15.14
CA ALA A 247 -3.41 -19.32 13.93
C ALA A 247 -2.45 -18.39 13.14
N PHE A 248 -1.35 -17.94 13.75
CA PHE A 248 -0.35 -17.04 13.16
C PHE A 248 1.03 -17.66 12.97
N GLN A 249 1.27 -18.89 13.47
CA GLN A 249 2.61 -19.50 13.42
C GLN A 249 3.05 -19.80 11.97
N ASP A 250 2.16 -20.37 11.16
CA ASP A 250 2.43 -20.66 9.75
C ASP A 250 2.69 -19.38 8.96
N GLU A 251 1.91 -18.34 9.24
CA GLU A 251 2.04 -17.03 8.59
C GLU A 251 3.37 -16.34 8.97
N ALA A 252 3.73 -16.33 10.26
CA ALA A 252 5.01 -15.81 10.73
C ALA A 252 6.19 -16.54 10.07
N THR A 253 6.10 -17.87 9.98
CA THR A 253 7.13 -18.72 9.37
C THR A 253 7.25 -18.44 7.87
N SER A 254 6.12 -18.28 7.17
CA SER A 254 6.08 -17.95 5.75
C SER A 254 6.73 -16.59 5.47
N VAL A 255 6.37 -15.55 6.25
CA VAL A 255 6.94 -14.21 6.08
C VAL A 255 8.45 -14.20 6.39
N LEU A 256 8.89 -14.86 7.46
CA LEU A 256 10.33 -15.01 7.74
C LEU A 256 11.07 -15.78 6.64
N SER A 257 10.46 -16.82 6.06
CA SER A 257 11.05 -17.51 4.92
C SER A 257 11.17 -16.60 3.69
N SER A 258 10.20 -15.71 3.45
CA SER A 258 10.29 -14.71 2.37
C SER A 258 11.42 -13.71 2.65
N ILE A 259 11.52 -13.18 3.87
CA ILE A 259 12.62 -12.28 4.29
C ILE A 259 13.97 -12.96 4.02
N ASN A 260 14.13 -14.22 4.44
CA ASN A 260 15.38 -14.97 4.28
C ASN A 260 15.75 -15.22 2.82
N LYS A 261 14.76 -15.46 1.96
CA LYS A 261 15.00 -15.78 0.54
C LYS A 261 15.18 -14.54 -0.32
N GLU A 262 14.50 -13.45 -0.01
CA GLU A 262 14.40 -12.28 -0.89
C GLU A 262 15.19 -11.07 -0.38
N ASP A 263 15.20 -10.83 0.92
CA ASP A 263 15.71 -9.58 1.49
C ASP A 263 17.12 -9.77 2.02
N ILE A 264 17.38 -10.85 2.77
CA ILE A 264 18.71 -11.13 3.33
C ILE A 264 19.80 -11.14 2.25
N PRO A 265 19.63 -11.81 1.07
CA PRO A 265 20.65 -11.78 0.02
C PRO A 265 20.97 -10.38 -0.51
N LYS A 266 19.98 -9.48 -0.56
CA LYS A 266 20.18 -8.08 -0.95
C LYS A 266 20.90 -7.31 0.15
N ILE A 267 20.52 -7.54 1.42
CA ILE A 267 21.13 -6.88 2.57
C ILE A 267 22.61 -7.26 2.70
N VAL A 268 23.00 -8.53 2.50
CA VAL A 268 24.39 -8.97 2.67
C VAL A 268 25.28 -8.76 1.43
N ASN A 269 24.71 -8.30 0.31
CA ASN A 269 25.46 -8.09 -0.93
C ASN A 269 26.50 -6.95 -0.79
N GLN A 270 27.77 -7.31 -0.69
CA GLN A 270 28.88 -6.37 -0.56
C GLN A 270 29.19 -5.57 -1.83
N SER A 271 28.65 -5.96 -2.98
CA SER A 271 28.82 -5.21 -4.24
C SER A 271 28.02 -3.90 -4.26
N VAL A 272 27.16 -3.68 -3.27
CA VAL A 272 26.29 -2.49 -3.15
C VAL A 272 26.42 -1.91 -1.74
N THR A 273 26.35 -0.58 -1.61
CA THR A 273 26.35 0.09 -0.31
C THR A 273 25.13 -0.33 0.52
N LEU A 274 25.24 -0.25 1.84
CA LEU A 274 24.13 -0.69 2.71
C LEU A 274 22.96 0.27 2.60
N GLU A 275 23.25 1.55 2.40
CA GLU A 275 22.32 2.65 2.18
C GLU A 275 21.49 2.42 0.91
N SER A 276 22.12 1.96 -0.17
CA SER A 276 21.41 1.63 -1.42
C SER A 276 20.52 0.38 -1.25
N ALA A 277 21.03 -0.67 -0.60
CA ALA A 277 20.22 -1.85 -0.30
C ALA A 277 19.05 -1.52 0.64
N PHE A 278 19.25 -0.61 1.59
CA PHE A 278 18.21 -0.12 2.48
C PHE A 278 17.17 0.69 1.72
N SER A 279 17.55 1.63 0.83
CA SER A 279 16.60 2.41 0.04
C SER A 279 15.71 1.55 -0.86
N ASP A 280 16.29 0.53 -1.52
CA ASP A 280 15.52 -0.40 -2.37
C ASP A 280 14.42 -1.17 -1.60
N LEU A 281 14.66 -1.43 -0.31
CA LEU A 281 13.80 -2.28 0.52
C LEU A 281 12.86 -1.48 1.44
N LYS A 282 13.33 -0.36 2.00
CA LYS A 282 12.68 0.33 3.13
C LYS A 282 11.23 0.69 2.83
N ASP A 283 10.97 1.31 1.69
CA ASP A 283 9.64 1.82 1.33
C ASP A 283 8.73 0.80 0.66
N ARG A 284 9.32 -0.25 0.07
CA ARG A 284 8.59 -1.26 -0.69
C ARG A 284 8.09 -2.41 0.17
N LYS A 285 8.79 -2.73 1.26
CA LYS A 285 8.54 -3.94 2.04
C LYS A 285 8.39 -3.72 3.55
N TYR A 286 8.93 -2.62 4.07
CA TYR A 286 9.04 -2.41 5.51
C TYR A 286 8.27 -1.17 5.96
N PHE A 287 7.80 -1.20 7.20
CA PHE A 287 7.21 -0.06 7.87
C PHE A 287 8.24 0.61 8.78
N TYR A 288 8.28 1.93 8.73
CA TYR A 288 8.95 2.80 9.70
C TYR A 288 8.22 4.15 9.76
N ILE A 289 8.35 4.84 10.90
CA ILE A 289 7.76 6.15 11.13
C ILE A 289 8.59 7.19 10.37
N ARG A 290 7.96 7.85 9.39
CA ARG A 290 8.55 8.98 8.66
C ARG A 290 8.32 10.29 9.41
N ASP A 291 9.29 11.18 9.35
CA ASP A 291 9.09 12.58 9.72
C ASP A 291 8.26 13.26 8.63
N GLN A 292 6.97 13.47 8.88
CA GLN A 292 6.03 14.02 7.90
C GLN A 292 6.33 15.49 7.52
N LEU A 293 7.24 16.16 8.23
CA LEU A 293 7.57 17.57 8.00
C LEU A 293 8.72 17.79 7.01
N ASN A 294 9.50 16.76 6.69
CA ASN A 294 10.65 16.86 5.79
C ASN A 294 10.47 15.95 4.58
N GLU A 295 10.65 16.50 3.38
CA GLU A 295 10.63 15.73 2.11
C GLU A 295 11.81 14.75 2.04
N VAL A 296 12.99 15.15 2.54
CA VAL A 296 14.13 14.26 2.78
C VAL A 296 14.17 13.85 4.24
N SER A 297 14.18 12.55 4.53
CA SER A 297 14.28 12.07 5.91
C SER A 297 15.53 12.61 6.59
N ARG A 298 15.43 12.97 7.88
CA ARG A 298 16.60 13.33 8.70
C ARG A 298 17.68 12.24 8.71
N PHE A 299 17.26 11.00 8.45
CA PHE A 299 18.17 9.88 8.32
C PHE A 299 19.00 9.96 7.03
N ASP A 300 18.36 10.21 5.88
CA ASP A 300 19.03 10.40 4.60
C ASP A 300 19.95 11.64 4.62
N GLN A 301 19.53 12.72 5.31
CA GLN A 301 20.39 13.88 5.56
C GLN A 301 21.63 13.53 6.38
N GLY A 302 21.52 12.62 7.35
CA GLY A 302 22.64 12.14 8.14
C GLY A 302 23.60 11.26 7.34
N LEU A 303 23.07 10.40 6.48
CA LEU A 303 23.89 9.53 5.62
C LEU A 303 24.61 10.29 4.51
N ALA A 304 23.95 11.29 3.92
CA ALA A 304 24.49 12.15 2.87
C ALA A 304 25.00 13.50 3.41
N ALA A 305 25.47 13.57 4.66
CA ALA A 305 25.85 14.82 5.30
C ALA A 305 26.91 15.62 4.51
N ASP A 306 27.88 14.93 3.91
CA ASP A 306 28.88 15.53 3.02
C ASP A 306 28.22 16.22 1.81
N TRP A 307 27.22 15.58 1.21
CA TRP A 307 26.49 16.13 0.07
C TRP A 307 25.71 17.37 0.49
N PHE A 308 24.94 17.30 1.57
CA PHE A 308 24.17 18.44 2.07
C PHE A 308 25.07 19.62 2.51
N ALA A 309 26.27 19.34 3.03
CA ALA A 309 27.24 20.39 3.35
C ALA A 309 27.76 21.11 2.09
N LEU A 310 27.85 20.42 0.95
CA LEU A 310 28.30 20.98 -0.32
C LEU A 310 27.17 21.70 -1.09
N THR A 311 25.97 21.13 -1.09
CA THR A 311 24.83 21.64 -1.86
C THR A 311 23.97 22.63 -1.08
N GLY A 312 24.04 22.63 0.25
CA GLY A 312 23.09 23.34 1.11
C GLY A 312 21.67 22.79 1.02
N GLY A 313 21.50 21.57 0.48
CA GLY A 313 20.19 20.97 0.21
C GLY A 313 19.45 21.56 -0.99
N THR A 314 20.16 22.22 -1.91
CA THR A 314 19.54 22.71 -3.15
C THR A 314 19.23 21.58 -4.12
N GLU A 315 18.06 21.65 -4.74
CA GLU A 315 17.63 20.79 -5.87
C GLU A 315 17.73 21.52 -7.21
N ASP A 316 18.18 22.78 -7.22
CA ASP A 316 18.35 23.57 -8.45
C ASP A 316 19.48 22.99 -9.34
N ASP A 317 19.10 22.50 -10.52
CA ASP A 317 19.99 21.94 -11.54
C ASP A 317 21.17 22.87 -11.87
N ILE A 318 20.98 24.18 -11.93
CA ILE A 318 22.02 25.14 -12.29
C ILE A 318 23.09 25.20 -11.19
N LEU A 319 22.67 25.18 -9.92
CA LEU A 319 23.57 25.15 -8.77
C LEU A 319 24.35 23.83 -8.71
N LEU A 320 23.69 22.71 -9.00
CA LEU A 320 24.28 21.37 -9.01
C LEU A 320 25.27 21.18 -10.18
N LEU A 321 24.91 21.62 -11.38
CA LEU A 321 25.81 21.61 -12.55
C LEU A 321 27.06 22.48 -12.31
N THR A 322 26.92 23.60 -11.59
CA THR A 322 28.07 24.44 -11.20
C THR A 322 29.03 23.67 -10.28
N LEU A 323 28.48 22.93 -9.32
CA LEU A 323 29.25 22.08 -8.41
C LEU A 323 29.94 20.92 -9.17
N PHE A 324 29.24 20.30 -10.12
CA PHE A 324 29.81 19.24 -10.96
C PHE A 324 30.91 19.76 -11.86
N LEU A 325 30.74 20.92 -12.49
CA LEU A 325 31.77 21.58 -13.28
C LEU A 325 33.02 21.87 -12.45
N CYS A 326 32.88 22.38 -11.23
CA CYS A 326 34.01 22.60 -10.32
C CYS A 326 34.76 21.29 -10.02
N THR A 327 34.00 20.22 -9.78
CA THR A 327 34.53 18.89 -9.48
C THR A 327 35.25 18.30 -10.69
N ALA A 328 34.67 18.42 -11.89
CA ALA A 328 35.26 17.98 -13.16
C ALA A 328 36.57 18.74 -13.48
N ALA A 329 36.67 20.00 -13.05
CA ALA A 329 37.85 20.84 -13.23
C ALA A 329 38.93 20.67 -12.14
N GLY A 330 38.67 19.90 -11.09
CA GLY A 330 39.59 19.74 -9.95
C GLY A 330 39.79 21.02 -9.12
N VAL A 331 38.83 21.96 -9.18
CA VAL A 331 38.87 23.23 -8.41
C VAL A 331 37.98 23.13 -7.16
N PRO A 332 38.06 24.07 -6.20
CA PRO A 332 37.21 24.02 -5.01
C PRO A 332 35.72 23.92 -5.35
N GLN A 333 35.06 22.96 -4.73
CA GLN A 333 33.64 22.64 -4.91
C GLN A 333 32.76 23.79 -4.43
N LYS A 334 32.03 24.42 -5.37
CA LYS A 334 31.14 25.56 -5.11
C LYS A 334 29.89 25.45 -5.98
N THR A 335 28.76 25.91 -5.45
CA THR A 335 27.49 26.07 -6.18
C THR A 335 27.35 27.44 -6.84
N THR A 336 28.35 28.32 -6.72
CA THR A 336 28.36 29.65 -7.34
C THR A 336 29.79 30.03 -7.74
N LEU A 337 29.96 30.53 -8.95
CA LEU A 337 31.26 30.96 -9.47
C LEU A 337 31.26 32.43 -9.86
N LYS A 338 32.37 33.13 -9.60
CA LYS A 338 32.68 34.39 -10.28
C LYS A 338 33.15 34.11 -11.70
N ARG A 339 32.96 35.06 -12.62
CA ARG A 339 33.42 34.93 -14.02
C ARG A 339 34.89 34.51 -14.15
N ASN A 340 35.78 35.03 -13.28
CA ASN A 340 37.19 34.66 -13.29
C ASN A 340 37.45 33.24 -12.76
N GLU A 341 36.62 32.74 -11.84
CA GLU A 341 36.74 31.38 -11.31
C GLU A 341 36.26 30.36 -12.35
N ALA A 342 35.16 30.66 -13.05
CA ALA A 342 34.68 29.85 -14.18
C ALA A 342 35.73 29.74 -15.30
N LYS A 343 36.38 30.85 -15.67
CA LYS A 343 37.51 30.83 -16.62
C LYS A 343 38.66 29.92 -16.16
N LYS A 344 39.01 29.98 -14.87
CA LYS A 344 40.05 29.10 -14.30
C LYS A 344 39.65 27.63 -14.33
N ALA A 345 38.37 27.32 -14.08
CA ALA A 345 37.86 25.95 -14.18
C ALA A 345 38.00 25.41 -15.61
N VAL A 346 37.59 26.19 -16.63
CA VAL A 346 37.74 25.80 -18.04
C VAL A 346 39.20 25.58 -18.42
N LEU A 347 40.10 26.50 -18.02
CA LEU A 347 41.53 26.34 -18.29
C LEU A 347 42.10 25.07 -17.62
N SER A 348 41.69 24.79 -16.38
CA SER A 348 42.09 23.57 -15.67
C SER A 348 41.61 22.31 -16.40
N ILE A 349 40.38 22.32 -16.94
CA ILE A 349 39.83 21.22 -17.74
C ILE A 349 40.65 21.01 -19.02
N ARG A 350 41.03 22.09 -19.72
CA ARG A 350 41.83 21.99 -20.95
C ARG A 350 43.24 21.46 -20.68
N GLU A 351 43.83 21.84 -19.56
CA GLU A 351 45.18 21.42 -19.18
C GLU A 351 45.21 19.97 -18.64
N ASN A 352 44.25 19.60 -17.78
CA ASN A 352 44.30 18.35 -17.02
C ASN A 352 43.29 17.29 -17.49
N GLY A 353 42.41 17.64 -18.43
CA GLY A 353 41.28 16.82 -18.86
C GLY A 353 40.07 16.87 -17.91
N LEU A 354 38.95 16.35 -18.39
CA LEU A 354 37.71 16.25 -17.61
C LEU A 354 37.80 15.12 -16.57
N MET A 355 37.73 15.46 -15.28
CA MET A 355 37.71 14.49 -14.19
C MET A 355 36.32 13.85 -13.99
N GLN A 356 35.77 13.19 -15.01
CA GLN A 356 34.42 12.62 -14.94
C GLN A 356 34.23 11.63 -13.78
N ASN A 357 35.25 10.80 -13.50
CA ASN A 357 35.21 9.87 -12.36
C ASN A 357 35.07 10.60 -11.00
N ALA A 358 35.62 11.80 -10.87
CA ALA A 358 35.47 12.59 -9.64
C ALA A 358 34.03 13.09 -9.47
N VAL A 359 33.37 13.49 -10.56
CA VAL A 359 31.96 13.89 -10.55
C VAL A 359 31.06 12.70 -10.20
N LEU A 360 31.26 11.54 -10.84
CA LEU A 360 30.48 10.34 -10.54
C LEU A 360 30.68 9.88 -9.08
N ASN A 361 31.88 10.04 -8.53
CA ASN A 361 32.13 9.74 -7.11
C ASN A 361 31.49 10.76 -6.17
N LEU A 362 31.35 12.02 -6.58
CA LEU A 362 30.60 13.03 -5.83
C LEU A 362 29.10 12.72 -5.86
N ILE A 363 28.53 12.42 -7.04
CA ILE A 363 27.10 12.09 -7.20
C ILE A 363 26.71 10.88 -6.36
N LYS A 364 27.59 9.87 -6.24
CA LYS A 364 27.37 8.71 -5.36
C LYS A 364 27.19 9.05 -3.88
N LYS A 365 27.55 10.26 -3.44
CA LYS A 365 27.33 10.73 -2.06
C LYS A 365 25.95 11.36 -1.84
N ALA A 366 25.20 11.64 -2.90
CA ALA A 366 23.85 12.19 -2.84
C ALA A 366 22.85 11.19 -2.23
N PRO A 367 21.66 11.64 -1.80
CA PRO A 367 20.55 10.75 -1.47
C PRO A 367 20.33 9.72 -2.58
N HIS A 368 20.18 8.45 -2.20
CA HIS A 368 20.17 7.34 -3.15
C HIS A 368 19.17 7.53 -4.29
N ASP A 369 17.99 8.06 -3.98
CA ASP A 369 16.89 8.19 -4.93
C ASP A 369 17.13 9.32 -5.96
N GLU A 370 18.08 10.22 -5.69
CA GLU A 370 18.50 11.30 -6.61
C GLU A 370 19.67 10.86 -7.52
N VAL A 371 20.43 9.82 -7.13
CA VAL A 371 21.72 9.47 -7.77
C VAL A 371 21.58 9.26 -9.28
N ASP A 372 20.55 8.55 -9.74
CA ASP A 372 20.39 8.25 -11.16
C ASP A 372 19.91 9.47 -11.96
N GLN A 373 19.06 10.32 -11.36
CA GLN A 373 18.66 11.60 -11.96
C GLN A 373 19.86 12.55 -12.08
N LEU A 374 20.70 12.65 -11.04
CA LEU A 374 21.89 13.49 -11.04
C LEU A 374 22.94 13.02 -12.04
N LYS A 375 23.07 11.70 -12.24
CA LYS A 375 23.91 11.15 -13.33
C LYS A 375 23.37 11.58 -14.69
N SER A 376 22.07 11.39 -14.94
CA SER A 376 21.45 11.79 -16.21
C SER A 376 21.64 13.29 -16.47
N LEU A 377 21.42 14.13 -15.45
CA LEU A 377 21.63 15.57 -15.53
C LEU A 377 23.08 15.93 -15.92
N TRP A 378 24.05 15.25 -15.31
CA TRP A 378 25.47 15.46 -15.63
C TRP A 378 25.82 14.97 -17.03
N ASP A 379 25.34 13.79 -17.42
CA ASP A 379 25.60 13.20 -18.73
C ASP A 379 25.03 14.08 -19.86
N ASP A 380 23.78 14.54 -19.72
CA ASP A 380 23.13 15.46 -20.67
C ASP A 380 23.89 16.79 -20.79
N PHE A 381 24.33 17.36 -19.66
CA PHE A 381 25.12 18.59 -19.66
C PHE A 381 26.49 18.38 -20.32
N ILE A 382 27.22 17.32 -19.97
CA ILE A 382 28.59 17.16 -20.42
C ILE A 382 28.65 16.82 -21.91
N ASP A 383 27.66 16.09 -22.44
CA ASP A 383 27.55 15.81 -23.87
C ASP A 383 27.38 17.09 -24.69
N GLU A 384 26.54 18.03 -24.21
CA GLU A 384 26.38 19.35 -24.84
C GLU A 384 27.59 20.28 -24.61
N ALA A 385 28.20 20.23 -23.43
CA ALA A 385 29.24 21.17 -23.01
C ALA A 385 30.64 20.83 -23.55
N THR A 386 30.92 19.54 -23.79
CA THR A 386 32.25 19.05 -24.18
C THR A 386 32.86 19.78 -25.40
N PRO A 387 32.11 20.03 -26.50
CA PRO A 387 32.63 20.77 -27.64
C PRO A 387 33.17 22.15 -27.27
N PHE A 388 32.51 22.87 -26.36
CA PHE A 388 32.92 24.21 -25.93
C PHE A 388 34.04 24.17 -24.88
N LEU A 389 33.96 23.24 -23.93
CA LEU A 389 34.94 23.09 -22.86
C LEU A 389 36.33 22.73 -23.40
N LEU A 390 36.39 21.87 -24.42
CA LEU A 390 37.63 21.36 -25.00
C LEU A 390 38.08 22.09 -26.28
N ASP A 391 37.35 23.12 -26.73
CA ASP A 391 37.74 23.89 -27.92
C ASP A 391 38.98 24.77 -27.65
N GLU A 392 40.15 24.29 -28.04
CA GLU A 392 41.40 25.04 -27.96
C GLU A 392 41.43 26.29 -28.86
N SER A 393 40.56 26.38 -29.88
CA SER A 393 40.50 27.54 -30.79
C SER A 393 39.81 28.76 -30.18
N ASP A 394 38.96 28.57 -29.15
CA ASP A 394 38.39 29.66 -28.34
C ASP A 394 39.42 30.17 -27.31
N GLU A 395 40.45 30.88 -27.79
CA GLU A 395 41.52 31.45 -26.96
C GLU A 395 41.00 32.49 -25.95
N LYS A 396 39.92 33.19 -26.29
CA LYS A 396 39.32 34.24 -25.44
C LYS A 396 38.28 33.69 -24.45
N LEU A 397 37.94 32.41 -24.55
CA LEU A 397 36.91 31.73 -23.78
C LEU A 397 35.54 32.42 -23.93
N ASN A 398 35.19 32.95 -25.10
CA ASN A 398 33.95 33.68 -25.29
C ASN A 398 32.74 32.75 -25.43
N GLU A 399 32.87 31.69 -26.22
CA GLU A 399 31.77 30.79 -26.54
C GLU A 399 31.46 29.91 -25.34
N VAL A 400 32.50 29.31 -24.75
CA VAL A 400 32.37 28.51 -23.54
C VAL A 400 31.80 29.30 -22.37
N MET A 401 32.19 30.57 -22.19
CA MET A 401 31.66 31.40 -21.11
C MET A 401 30.22 31.87 -21.35
N THR A 402 29.76 31.91 -22.60
CA THR A 402 28.36 32.20 -22.92
C THR A 402 27.51 30.97 -22.59
N TYR A 403 27.93 29.79 -23.05
CA TYR A 403 27.28 28.53 -22.71
C TYR A 403 27.16 28.32 -21.19
N LEU A 404 28.27 28.49 -20.46
CA LEU A 404 28.29 28.31 -19.01
C LEU A 404 27.45 29.38 -18.26
N ALA A 405 27.26 30.58 -18.82
CA ALA A 405 26.41 31.59 -18.20
C ALA A 405 24.91 31.25 -18.28
N ASP A 406 24.51 30.44 -19.27
CA ASP A 406 23.13 29.98 -19.45
C ASP A 406 22.83 28.71 -18.65
N ARG A 407 23.84 27.84 -18.46
CA ARG A 407 23.68 26.51 -17.84
C ARG A 407 24.28 26.37 -16.43
N CYS A 408 25.08 27.33 -15.97
CA CYS A 408 25.69 27.33 -14.64
C CYS A 408 25.48 28.67 -13.92
N ASN A 409 25.61 28.65 -12.59
CA ASN A 409 25.43 29.82 -11.74
C ASN A 409 26.70 30.67 -11.69
N ILE A 410 26.85 31.52 -12.71
CA ILE A 410 27.95 32.47 -12.83
C ILE A 410 27.48 33.88 -12.43
N GLN A 411 28.12 34.46 -11.42
CA GLN A 411 27.84 35.83 -10.98
C GLN A 411 28.10 36.83 -12.12
N LYS A 412 27.07 37.63 -12.44
CA LYS A 412 27.20 38.74 -13.39
C LYS A 412 28.16 39.79 -12.83
N PRO A 413 29.04 40.38 -13.67
CA PRO A 413 29.90 41.47 -13.24
C PRO A 413 29.01 42.66 -12.81
N HIS A 414 29.29 43.22 -11.64
CA HIS A 414 28.70 44.47 -11.18
C HIS A 414 29.17 45.65 -12.02
#